data_AF-A0A180H209-F1
#
_entry.id   AF-A0A180H209-F1
#
_cell.length_a   1.000
_cell.length_b   1.000
_cell.length_c   1.000
_cell.angle_alpha   90.00
_cell.angle_beta   90.00
_cell.angle_gamma   90.00
#
_symmetry.space_group_name_H-M   'P 1'
#
loop_
_entity.id
_entity.type
_entity.pdbx_description
1 polymer ?
#
loop_
_entity_poly.entity_id
_entity_poly.type
_entity_poly.pdbx_seq_one_letter_code
_entity_poly.pdbx_strand_id
1 'polypeptide(L)'
;MTPASFRLSAQLVTPLSRALSARPARPAWHPNARGPRLASYSSAGSSSSSQQQQERPSSSWTDGVAAQAVFGSLGGVLILGFGGYLYHTWYKYSVLQKMAVAFEPGYDPVLVLNKASERVPRKPELSRPSYKPGVSTEEDDGCPEGEDEEQVEEVVWIARREQELIDQIIHGKLAGQYWLITGPKGTGKFSLIADAMTRNQADGVAVCECSDNLEIFRLRLGKCLNFEYAEDYIGGLFSRRDPREGGPLVDIERALNKLEKVAVDYHTKHLRPLILVFNNIHHLRQDEGSYSLLLQLQQRAESWSQAGIVTIVFCSDDHWPYASLKKNASRMSVLTVKDLTKQEAVRAIRTERMKLWREARPADDPEIEALWTLVGGRIAHLSGCMKHKDMLHAAKLIIEREKQWLLSRIGLIVDCDDDVMDEQKWASASFLLMQALVKNAEETAASQPGSAHHSHYPKGIPYSVARQVMTRTDFLSQLDHENMISIDTDYHIKPNSIVLLNVIRELCSEPDFQARLDSVLERIGDIESLGRTRELLWKSGKDGHGVMNIKIEDRRQV
;
A
#
# COMPACT_ATOMS: atom_id res chain seq x y z
N MET A 1 -15.07 -47.12 40.18
CA MET A 1 -15.38 -46.37 41.42
C MET A 1 -14.66 -45.04 41.34
N THR A 2 -15.45 -43.96 41.36
CA THR A 2 -15.14 -42.55 41.71
C THR A 2 -13.97 -41.80 41.03
N PRO A 3 -14.23 -40.58 40.49
CA PRO A 3 -13.25 -39.73 39.83
C PRO A 3 -12.56 -38.75 40.81
N ALA A 4 -11.28 -38.44 40.58
CA ALA A 4 -10.58 -37.36 41.28
C ALA A 4 -10.63 -36.09 40.44
N SER A 5 -11.54 -35.20 40.82
CA SER A 5 -11.69 -33.82 40.34
C SER A 5 -10.53 -32.94 40.81
N PHE A 6 -9.74 -32.40 39.87
CA PHE A 6 -8.84 -31.29 40.14
C PHE A 6 -9.48 -29.96 39.70
N ARG A 7 -9.77 -29.12 40.69
CA ARG A 7 -10.18 -27.72 40.54
C ARG A 7 -8.95 -26.89 40.14
N LEU A 8 -9.02 -26.21 39.00
CA LEU A 8 -8.10 -25.12 38.65
C LEU A 8 -8.73 -23.80 39.11
N SER A 9 -8.20 -23.26 40.21
CA SER A 9 -8.42 -21.90 40.68
C SER A 9 -7.61 -20.92 39.85
N ALA A 10 -8.28 -20.09 39.04
CA ALA A 10 -7.66 -18.97 38.35
C ALA A 10 -7.51 -17.79 39.34
N GLN A 11 -6.29 -17.54 39.80
CA GLN A 11 -5.93 -16.29 40.47
C GLN A 11 -5.54 -15.26 39.40
N LEU A 12 -6.34 -14.18 39.30
CA LEU A 12 -5.95 -12.95 38.62
C LEU A 12 -4.78 -12.32 39.40
N VAL A 13 -3.63 -12.19 38.73
CA VAL A 13 -2.52 -11.35 39.20
C VAL A 13 -2.43 -10.16 38.26
N THR A 14 -2.80 -8.99 38.77
CA THR A 14 -2.49 -7.68 38.21
C THR A 14 -1.02 -7.33 38.50
N PRO A 15 -0.36 -6.56 37.63
CA PRO A 15 0.71 -5.68 38.07
C PRO A 15 0.36 -4.22 37.76
N LEU A 16 0.23 -3.45 38.85
CA LEU A 16 0.17 -2.00 38.85
C LEU A 16 1.60 -1.45 38.99
N SER A 17 1.84 -0.34 38.29
CA SER A 17 2.77 0.76 38.60
C SER A 17 4.28 0.61 38.37
N ARG A 18 4.78 1.37 37.38
CA ARG A 18 5.97 2.23 37.56
C ARG A 18 5.89 3.45 36.62
N ALA A 19 5.45 4.57 37.18
CA ALA A 19 5.53 5.89 36.54
C ALA A 19 6.85 6.56 36.95
N LEU A 20 7.65 6.97 35.97
CA LEU A 20 8.84 7.79 36.15
C LEU A 20 8.50 9.24 35.79
N SER A 21 8.61 10.11 36.80
CA SER A 21 8.46 11.56 36.69
C SER A 21 9.73 12.19 36.13
N ALA A 22 9.63 12.93 35.03
CA ALA A 22 10.68 13.85 34.58
C ALA A 22 10.13 15.28 34.59
N ARG A 23 10.66 16.10 35.49
CA ARG A 23 10.50 17.57 35.52
C ARG A 23 11.57 18.22 34.64
N PRO A 24 11.28 19.34 33.96
CA PRO A 24 12.30 20.33 33.64
C PRO A 24 12.27 21.51 34.61
N ALA A 25 13.47 22.03 34.84
CA ALA A 25 13.84 23.01 35.85
C ALA A 25 13.46 24.45 35.48
N ARG A 26 13.23 25.27 36.52
CA ARG A 26 13.25 26.74 36.45
C ARG A 26 14.71 27.23 36.43
N PRO A 27 14.99 28.39 35.82
CA PRO A 27 16.04 29.28 36.30
C PRO A 27 15.43 30.57 36.88
N ALA A 28 15.99 31.03 38.00
CA ALA A 28 15.79 32.34 38.57
C ALA A 28 17.17 33.01 38.68
N TRP A 29 17.37 34.20 38.12
CA TRP A 29 18.46 35.13 38.46
C TRP A 29 18.02 36.59 38.25
N HIS A 30 18.72 37.47 38.97
CA HIS A 30 18.30 38.70 39.65
C HIS A 30 18.35 40.04 38.84
N PRO A 31 17.92 41.18 39.44
CA PRO A 31 17.67 42.48 38.80
C PRO A 31 18.80 43.53 38.96
N ASN A 32 18.58 44.75 38.42
CA ASN A 32 19.38 46.00 38.40
C ASN A 32 20.14 46.26 37.07
N ALA A 33 20.22 47.46 36.49
CA ALA A 33 19.70 48.79 36.81
C ALA A 33 19.99 49.77 35.63
N ARG A 34 19.39 50.97 35.74
CA ARG A 34 19.77 52.30 35.19
C ARG A 34 19.14 52.75 33.85
N GLY A 35 18.33 53.81 33.97
CA GLY A 35 17.78 54.67 32.89
C GLY A 35 18.83 55.64 32.31
N PRO A 36 18.55 56.95 32.01
CA PRO A 36 17.44 57.78 32.52
C PRO A 36 16.89 58.90 31.59
N ARG A 37 15.97 59.73 32.17
CA ARG A 37 15.62 61.17 31.88
C ARG A 37 14.68 61.45 30.68
N LEU A 38 13.72 62.38 30.69
CA LEU A 38 13.47 63.66 31.40
C LEU A 38 11.96 63.82 31.71
N ALA A 39 11.53 64.22 32.91
CA ALA A 39 11.44 65.55 33.52
C ALA A 39 10.11 66.32 33.27
N SER A 40 9.32 66.45 34.36
CA SER A 40 8.51 67.60 34.86
C SER A 40 7.45 68.23 33.93
N TYR A 41 6.27 68.70 34.38
CA TYR A 41 5.99 69.66 35.45
C TYR A 41 4.50 69.62 35.94
N SER A 42 4.34 70.05 37.21
CA SER A 42 3.16 70.48 38.02
C SER A 42 1.94 71.10 37.29
N SER A 43 0.70 71.17 37.82
CA SER A 43 0.17 71.57 39.15
C SER A 43 -1.30 71.10 39.30
N ALA A 44 -1.78 70.51 40.40
CA ALA A 44 -2.20 71.06 41.72
C ALA A 44 -3.48 71.95 41.73
N GLY A 45 -4.48 71.51 42.53
CA GLY A 45 -5.66 72.28 43.02
C GLY A 45 -6.95 71.42 43.09
N SER A 46 -7.25 70.67 44.17
CA SER A 46 -8.15 71.02 45.31
C SER A 46 -9.51 71.60 44.88
N SER A 47 -10.70 71.17 45.35
CA SER A 47 -11.15 70.43 46.53
C SER A 47 -12.67 70.21 46.49
N SER A 48 -13.16 69.31 47.36
CA SER A 48 -14.50 69.25 48.01
C SER A 48 -15.78 68.93 47.22
N SER A 49 -16.44 67.82 47.58
CA SER A 49 -17.85 67.75 48.07
C SER A 49 -18.28 66.27 48.16
N SER A 50 -18.59 65.76 49.35
CA SER A 50 -19.94 65.66 49.97
C SER A 50 -20.72 64.41 49.55
N GLN A 51 -21.13 63.65 50.56
CA GLN A 51 -22.03 62.49 50.53
C GLN A 51 -23.38 62.79 49.87
N GLN A 52 -23.95 61.79 49.21
CA GLN A 52 -25.38 61.41 49.12
C GLN A 52 -25.49 60.34 48.02
N GLN A 53 -26.36 59.34 48.04
CA GLN A 53 -27.22 58.69 49.01
C GLN A 53 -27.67 57.42 48.26
N GLN A 54 -27.88 56.35 49.00
CA GLN A 54 -28.19 55.04 48.47
C GLN A 54 -29.65 55.00 47.96
N GLU A 55 -29.86 54.73 46.67
CA GLU A 55 -31.15 54.29 46.15
C GLU A 55 -31.00 53.02 45.31
N ARG A 56 -31.72 51.98 45.71
CA ARG A 56 -31.93 50.74 44.93
C ARG A 56 -32.85 51.06 43.75
N PRO A 57 -32.59 50.64 42.51
CA PRO A 57 -33.65 50.57 41.52
C PRO A 57 -34.37 49.22 41.65
N SER A 58 -35.62 49.30 42.08
CA SER A 58 -36.65 48.31 41.85
C SER A 58 -36.89 48.12 40.35
N SER A 59 -37.22 46.88 39.99
CA SER A 59 -37.72 46.41 38.70
C SER A 59 -38.68 47.39 37.99
N SER A 60 -38.26 47.88 36.82
CA SER A 60 -39.15 48.43 35.78
C SER A 60 -38.84 47.72 34.47
N TRP A 61 -39.70 46.77 34.08
CA TRP A 61 -39.65 46.06 32.79
C TRP A 61 -40.55 46.74 31.74
N THR A 62 -40.77 48.05 31.86
CA THR A 62 -41.73 48.78 31.00
C THR A 62 -41.22 50.11 30.46
N ASP A 63 -39.91 50.23 30.21
CA ASP A 63 -39.38 51.33 29.37
C ASP A 63 -39.19 50.86 27.93
N GLY A 64 -39.79 51.57 26.98
CA GLY A 64 -39.76 51.25 25.54
C GLY A 64 -38.35 51.10 24.97
N VAL A 65 -37.33 51.67 25.62
CA VAL A 65 -35.91 51.55 25.26
C VAL A 65 -35.34 50.19 25.66
N ALA A 66 -35.70 49.67 26.84
CA ALA A 66 -35.30 48.33 27.28
C ALA A 66 -36.01 47.26 26.44
N ALA A 67 -37.30 47.45 26.15
CA ALA A 67 -38.05 46.59 25.24
C ALA A 67 -37.43 46.59 23.84
N GLN A 68 -37.09 47.75 23.26
CA GLN A 68 -36.42 47.85 21.95
C GLN A 68 -35.04 47.18 21.93
N ALA A 69 -34.24 47.30 23.00
CA ALA A 69 -32.96 46.62 23.11
C ALA A 69 -33.11 45.09 23.19
N VAL A 70 -34.15 44.60 23.89
CA VAL A 70 -34.50 43.18 23.96
C VAL A 70 -35.03 42.68 22.61
N PHE A 71 -35.89 43.43 21.92
CA PHE A 71 -36.36 43.08 20.57
C PHE A 71 -35.25 43.12 19.53
N GLY A 72 -34.32 44.07 19.61
CA GLY A 72 -33.16 44.17 18.71
C GLY A 72 -32.16 43.02 18.92
N SER A 73 -31.91 42.63 20.18
CA SER A 73 -31.07 41.47 20.49
C SER A 73 -31.73 40.14 20.11
N LEU A 74 -33.03 39.97 20.36
CA LEU A 74 -33.80 38.81 19.87
C LEU A 74 -33.81 38.74 18.34
N GLY A 75 -34.01 39.87 17.66
CA GLY A 75 -33.93 39.96 16.19
C GLY A 75 -32.54 39.60 15.67
N GLY A 76 -31.49 40.08 16.33
CA GLY A 76 -30.10 39.71 16.01
C GLY A 76 -29.84 38.22 16.17
N VAL A 77 -30.29 37.61 17.28
CA VAL A 77 -30.16 36.16 17.51
C VAL A 77 -30.97 35.35 16.49
N LEU A 78 -32.16 35.81 16.10
CA LEU A 78 -32.97 35.16 15.07
C LEU A 78 -32.32 35.23 13.69
N ILE A 79 -31.78 36.40 13.30
CA ILE A 79 -31.07 36.57 12.03
C ILE A 79 -29.79 35.73 12.01
N LEU A 80 -29.03 35.71 13.10
CA LEU A 80 -27.83 34.87 13.22
C LEU A 80 -28.18 33.38 13.22
N GLY A 81 -29.25 32.98 13.92
CA GLY A 81 -29.72 31.60 13.94
C GLY A 81 -30.21 31.13 12.57
N PHE A 82 -30.99 31.97 11.87
CA PHE A 82 -31.48 31.68 10.52
C PHE A 82 -30.35 31.68 9.50
N GLY A 83 -29.45 32.66 9.56
CA GLY A 83 -28.25 32.73 8.73
C GLY A 83 -27.33 31.52 8.94
N GLY A 84 -27.13 31.10 10.19
CA GLY A 84 -26.39 29.89 10.52
C GLY A 84 -27.05 28.61 9.98
N TYR A 85 -28.39 28.51 10.05
CA TYR A 85 -29.14 27.39 9.50
C TYR A 85 -29.04 27.31 7.97
N LEU A 86 -29.23 28.44 7.27
CA LEU A 86 -29.08 28.55 5.81
C LEU A 86 -27.66 28.20 5.36
N TYR A 87 -26.66 28.76 6.02
CA TYR A 87 -25.26 28.45 5.72
C TYR A 87 -24.97 26.96 5.91
N HIS A 88 -25.44 26.36 7.00
CA HIS A 88 -25.19 24.96 7.30
C HIS A 88 -25.91 24.00 6.35
N THR A 89 -27.14 24.31 5.95
CA THR A 89 -27.88 23.52 4.95
C THR A 89 -27.24 23.63 3.57
N TRP A 90 -26.89 24.85 3.14
CA TRP A 90 -26.16 25.09 1.90
C TRP A 90 -24.80 24.39 1.89
N TYR A 91 -24.03 24.48 2.99
CA TYR A 91 -22.72 23.84 3.12
C TYR A 91 -22.83 22.32 2.98
N LYS A 92 -23.77 21.69 3.71
CA LYS A 92 -24.01 20.24 3.61
C LYS A 92 -24.37 19.83 2.18
N TYR A 93 -25.22 20.60 1.51
CA TYR A 93 -25.57 20.35 0.12
C TYR A 93 -24.36 20.49 -0.81
N SER A 94 -23.60 21.58 -0.67
CA SER A 94 -22.40 21.87 -1.45
C SER A 94 -21.35 20.76 -1.35
N VAL A 95 -21.09 20.25 -0.14
CA VAL A 95 -20.14 19.13 0.05
C VAL A 95 -20.61 17.87 -0.66
N LEU A 96 -21.89 17.51 -0.56
CA LEU A 96 -22.42 16.33 -1.25
C LEU A 96 -22.36 16.49 -2.77
N GLN A 97 -22.60 17.69 -3.29
CA GLN A 97 -22.47 17.99 -4.72
C GLN A 97 -21.01 17.91 -5.18
N LYS A 98 -20.05 18.48 -4.43
CA LYS A 98 -18.62 18.34 -4.73
C LYS A 98 -18.21 16.87 -4.82
N MET A 99 -18.67 16.03 -3.88
CA MET A 99 -18.41 14.59 -3.88
C MET A 99 -19.09 13.88 -5.06
N ALA A 100 -20.29 14.29 -5.47
CA ALA A 100 -20.97 13.72 -6.64
C ALA A 100 -20.19 13.99 -7.94
N VAL A 101 -19.63 15.19 -8.09
CA VAL A 101 -18.75 15.56 -9.22
C VAL A 101 -17.53 14.64 -9.33
N ALA A 102 -17.07 14.06 -8.22
CA ALA A 102 -15.94 13.14 -8.25
C ALA A 102 -16.22 11.84 -9.04
N PHE A 103 -17.49 11.50 -9.24
CA PHE A 103 -17.95 10.32 -9.99
C PHE A 103 -18.55 10.68 -11.35
N GLU A 104 -18.49 11.95 -11.76
CA GLU A 104 -18.93 12.37 -13.09
C GLU A 104 -17.91 11.96 -14.16
N PRO A 105 -18.35 11.70 -15.41
CA PRO A 105 -17.48 11.29 -16.48
C PRO A 105 -16.33 12.28 -16.71
N GLY A 106 -15.10 11.76 -16.76
CA GLY A 106 -13.90 12.54 -17.05
C GLY A 106 -13.25 13.26 -15.86
N TYR A 107 -13.75 13.11 -14.63
CA TYR A 107 -13.15 13.73 -13.44
C TYR A 107 -11.83 13.06 -13.01
N ASP A 108 -11.75 11.73 -13.07
CA ASP A 108 -10.66 10.98 -12.45
C ASP A 108 -9.28 11.30 -13.08
N PRO A 109 -8.25 11.63 -12.26
CA PRO A 109 -6.90 11.93 -12.74
C PRO A 109 -6.27 10.80 -13.55
N VAL A 110 -6.68 9.54 -13.36
CA VAL A 110 -6.19 8.40 -14.16
C VAL A 110 -6.44 8.62 -15.65
N LEU A 111 -7.60 9.19 -16.01
CA LEU A 111 -7.89 9.50 -17.41
C LEU A 111 -7.05 10.67 -17.94
N VAL A 112 -6.78 11.66 -17.09
CA VAL A 112 -5.92 12.79 -17.45
C VAL A 112 -4.48 12.33 -17.66
N LEU A 113 -3.99 11.43 -16.81
CA LEU A 113 -2.66 10.83 -16.94
C LEU A 113 -2.56 9.95 -18.19
N ASN A 114 -3.58 9.14 -18.51
CA ASN A 114 -3.63 8.39 -19.76
C ASN A 114 -3.62 9.32 -20.98
N LYS A 115 -4.42 10.39 -20.99
CA LYS A 115 -4.39 11.40 -22.07
C LYS A 115 -3.04 12.14 -22.16
N ALA A 116 -2.33 12.27 -21.04
CA ALA A 116 -1.00 12.88 -21.02
C ALA A 116 0.08 11.92 -21.53
N SER A 117 -0.02 10.61 -21.24
CA SER A 117 0.91 9.60 -21.77
C SER A 117 0.80 9.47 -23.29
N GLU A 118 -0.41 9.60 -23.84
CA GLU A 118 -0.64 9.64 -25.29
C GLU A 118 0.18 10.72 -26.02
N ARG A 119 0.48 11.84 -25.35
CA ARG A 119 1.22 12.98 -25.94
C ARG A 119 2.73 12.80 -25.93
N VAL A 120 3.26 11.76 -25.30
CA VAL A 120 4.70 11.51 -25.25
C VAL A 120 5.15 10.87 -26.56
N PRO A 121 6.08 11.49 -27.33
CA PRO A 121 6.53 10.94 -28.61
C PRO A 121 7.21 9.59 -28.39
N ARG A 122 6.59 8.52 -28.92
CA ARG A 122 7.02 7.12 -28.75
C ARG A 122 8.17 6.72 -29.67
N LYS A 123 9.27 7.48 -29.68
CA LYS A 123 10.51 6.92 -30.23
C LYS A 123 11.14 6.03 -29.15
N PRO A 124 11.35 4.72 -29.39
CA PRO A 124 12.01 3.84 -28.41
C PRO A 124 13.41 4.34 -28.02
N GLU A 125 14.02 5.17 -28.86
CA GLU A 125 15.29 5.86 -28.65
C GLU A 125 15.24 6.94 -27.54
N LEU A 126 14.08 7.58 -27.34
CA LEU A 126 13.86 8.61 -26.30
C LEU A 126 13.65 8.01 -24.90
N SER A 127 13.27 6.72 -24.81
CA SER A 127 13.12 5.99 -23.54
C SER A 127 14.43 5.47 -22.93
N ARG A 128 15.60 5.83 -23.50
CA ARG A 128 16.93 5.56 -22.93
C ARG A 128 17.78 6.84 -22.90
N PRO A 129 18.63 7.03 -21.88
CA PRO A 129 19.83 7.84 -22.04
C PRO A 129 20.69 7.14 -23.11
N SER A 130 20.94 7.79 -24.24
CA SER A 130 21.93 7.31 -25.20
C SER A 130 23.31 7.42 -24.57
N TYR A 131 23.79 6.36 -23.92
CA TYR A 131 25.21 6.25 -23.61
C TYR A 131 25.94 6.04 -24.94
N LYS A 132 26.44 7.13 -25.53
CA LYS A 132 27.40 7.06 -26.64
C LYS A 132 28.76 6.69 -26.04
N PRO A 133 29.33 5.50 -26.31
CA PRO A 133 30.75 5.30 -26.06
C PRO A 133 31.50 6.29 -26.95
N GLY A 134 32.47 7.01 -26.39
CA GLY A 134 33.14 8.12 -27.07
C GLY A 134 33.85 7.73 -28.37
N VAL A 135 34.02 8.75 -29.23
CA VAL A 135 34.78 8.81 -30.50
C VAL A 135 33.99 8.24 -31.69
N SER A 136 33.69 8.94 -32.81
CA SER A 136 34.12 10.22 -33.40
C SER A 136 33.06 10.73 -34.41
N THR A 137 33.16 12.02 -34.71
CA THR A 137 32.64 12.86 -35.80
C THR A 137 32.17 12.16 -37.09
N GLU A 138 31.00 12.53 -37.60
CA GLU A 138 30.79 13.30 -38.85
C GLU A 138 29.29 13.53 -39.12
N GLU A 139 29.04 14.52 -39.96
CA GLU A 139 27.82 15.32 -40.14
C GLU A 139 26.75 14.65 -41.03
N ASP A 140 25.57 15.29 -41.04
CA ASP A 140 24.54 15.27 -42.09
C ASP A 140 23.56 14.08 -42.13
N ASP A 141 22.26 14.33 -41.92
CA ASP A 141 21.37 14.65 -43.04
C ASP A 141 19.93 14.98 -42.56
N GLY A 142 19.23 15.81 -43.33
CA GLY A 142 18.12 16.68 -42.95
C GLY A 142 16.82 16.05 -42.42
N CYS A 143 16.10 16.86 -41.62
CA CYS A 143 14.70 16.66 -41.29
C CYS A 143 13.82 17.13 -42.46
N PRO A 144 12.97 16.28 -43.07
CA PRO A 144 11.81 16.79 -43.78
C PRO A 144 10.74 17.13 -42.74
N GLU A 145 10.35 18.40 -42.72
CA GLU A 145 9.04 18.82 -42.23
C GLU A 145 7.97 18.19 -43.13
N GLY A 146 7.13 17.36 -42.54
CA GLY A 146 6.03 16.68 -43.21
C GLY A 146 4.93 16.46 -42.19
N GLU A 147 3.91 17.31 -42.30
CA GLU A 147 2.65 17.23 -41.57
C GLU A 147 1.91 15.96 -42.00
N ASP A 148 1.97 14.93 -41.16
CA ASP A 148 0.96 13.88 -41.14
C ASP A 148 0.60 13.66 -39.66
N GLU A 149 -0.53 14.25 -39.24
CA GLU A 149 -1.21 13.91 -37.99
C GLU A 149 -1.75 12.47 -38.09
N GLU A 150 -0.85 11.48 -38.08
CA GLU A 150 -1.23 10.09 -37.87
C GLU A 150 -1.70 9.97 -36.41
N GLN A 151 -3.01 9.80 -36.23
CA GLN A 151 -3.61 9.40 -34.97
C GLN A 151 -3.07 8.00 -34.60
N VAL A 152 -2.06 7.95 -33.74
CA VAL A 152 -1.43 6.68 -33.29
C VAL A 152 -1.96 6.30 -31.90
N GLU A 153 -2.93 5.39 -31.88
CA GLU A 153 -3.51 4.79 -30.68
C GLU A 153 -2.42 4.30 -29.70
N GLU A 154 -2.55 4.60 -28.40
CA GLU A 154 -1.84 3.86 -27.36
C GLU A 154 -2.19 2.38 -27.41
N VAL A 155 -1.26 1.57 -26.89
CA VAL A 155 -1.26 0.11 -26.83
C VAL A 155 -2.67 -0.41 -26.51
N VAL A 156 -3.46 -0.67 -27.57
CA VAL A 156 -4.69 -1.45 -27.47
C VAL A 156 -4.27 -2.83 -27.00
N TRP A 157 -4.53 -2.95 -25.72
CA TRP A 157 -4.31 -3.99 -24.76
C TRP A 157 -4.37 -5.42 -25.28
N ILE A 158 -3.46 -6.23 -24.73
CA ILE A 158 -3.49 -7.68 -24.84
C ILE A 158 -4.87 -8.13 -24.34
N ALA A 159 -5.73 -8.57 -25.25
CA ALA A 159 -7.06 -9.06 -24.92
C ALA A 159 -6.94 -10.19 -23.88
N ARG A 160 -7.38 -9.90 -22.66
CA ARG A 160 -7.33 -10.83 -21.53
C ARG A 160 -8.70 -11.44 -21.30
N ARG A 161 -8.71 -12.71 -20.89
CA ARG A 161 -9.94 -13.42 -20.48
C ARG A 161 -10.64 -12.76 -19.30
N GLU A 162 -9.88 -12.15 -18.38
CA GLU A 162 -10.45 -11.47 -17.21
C GLU A 162 -11.18 -10.17 -17.61
N GLN A 163 -11.02 -9.71 -18.85
CA GLN A 163 -11.39 -8.35 -19.16
C GLN A 163 -12.88 -8.09 -19.20
N GLU A 164 -13.63 -9.00 -19.80
CA GLU A 164 -15.07 -8.87 -19.87
C GLU A 164 -15.69 -8.78 -18.46
N LEU A 165 -15.14 -9.53 -17.51
CA LEU A 165 -15.56 -9.47 -16.11
C LEU A 165 -15.19 -8.13 -15.47
N ILE A 166 -13.97 -7.62 -15.68
CA ILE A 166 -13.55 -6.33 -15.12
C ILE A 166 -14.36 -5.18 -15.70
N ASP A 167 -14.68 -5.19 -17.00
CA ASP A 167 -15.60 -4.24 -17.60
C ASP A 167 -16.97 -4.27 -16.91
N GLN A 168 -17.53 -5.46 -16.68
CA GLN A 168 -18.82 -5.59 -15.99
C GLN A 168 -18.78 -5.06 -14.55
N ILE A 169 -17.67 -5.26 -13.83
CA ILE A 169 -17.47 -4.73 -12.47
C ILE A 169 -17.37 -3.20 -12.51
N ILE A 170 -16.46 -2.65 -13.33
CA ILE A 170 -16.15 -1.21 -13.37
C ILE A 170 -17.30 -0.40 -13.98
N HIS A 171 -18.11 -0.97 -14.88
CA HIS A 171 -19.29 -0.30 -15.42
C HIS A 171 -20.51 -0.34 -14.48
N GLY A 172 -20.39 -1.02 -13.32
CA GLY A 172 -21.47 -1.16 -12.34
C GLY A 172 -22.59 -2.09 -12.78
N LYS A 173 -22.34 -3.03 -13.70
CA LYS A 173 -23.32 -4.04 -14.12
C LYS A 173 -23.50 -5.14 -13.07
N LEU A 174 -22.45 -5.40 -12.30
CA LEU A 174 -22.46 -6.37 -11.19
C LEU A 174 -22.66 -5.64 -9.86
N ALA A 175 -23.69 -6.04 -9.11
CA ALA A 175 -24.01 -5.52 -7.79
C ALA A 175 -24.16 -6.68 -6.79
N GLY A 176 -24.10 -6.38 -5.48
CA GLY A 176 -24.31 -7.39 -4.43
C GLY A 176 -23.03 -7.98 -3.81
N GLN A 177 -21.86 -7.68 -4.41
CA GLN A 177 -20.55 -8.20 -4.02
C GLN A 177 -19.48 -7.10 -4.13
N TYR A 178 -18.43 -7.21 -3.32
CA TYR A 178 -17.19 -6.43 -3.49
C TYR A 178 -16.07 -7.35 -3.94
N TRP A 179 -15.06 -6.77 -4.59
CA TRP A 179 -14.05 -7.54 -5.31
C TRP A 179 -12.67 -7.35 -4.71
N LEU A 180 -11.91 -8.44 -4.63
CA LEU A 180 -10.47 -8.41 -4.39
C LEU A 180 -9.76 -8.92 -5.64
N ILE A 181 -9.11 -8.03 -6.37
CA ILE A 181 -8.27 -8.35 -7.51
C ILE A 181 -6.85 -8.58 -6.98
N THR A 182 -6.41 -9.83 -7.02
CA THR A 182 -5.10 -10.25 -6.53
C THR A 182 -4.28 -10.88 -7.65
N GLY A 183 -2.97 -10.82 -7.52
CA GLY A 183 -2.03 -11.42 -8.47
C GLY A 183 -0.68 -10.75 -8.33
N PRO A 184 0.41 -11.42 -8.68
CA PRO A 184 1.73 -10.88 -8.43
C PRO A 184 2.03 -9.59 -9.21
N LYS A 185 3.03 -8.84 -8.78
CA LYS A 185 3.38 -7.53 -9.35
C LYS A 185 3.72 -7.62 -10.84
N GLY A 186 3.29 -6.61 -11.62
CA GLY A 186 3.59 -6.53 -13.05
C GLY A 186 2.74 -7.44 -13.96
N THR A 187 1.67 -8.05 -13.43
CA THR A 187 0.65 -8.80 -14.18
C THR A 187 -0.35 -7.92 -14.93
N GLY A 188 -0.39 -6.61 -14.64
CA GLY A 188 -1.26 -5.65 -15.33
C GLY A 188 -2.63 -5.41 -14.68
N LYS A 189 -2.85 -5.80 -13.42
CA LYS A 189 -4.13 -5.62 -12.69
C LYS A 189 -4.73 -4.21 -12.83
N PHE A 190 -3.94 -3.18 -12.52
CA PHE A 190 -4.39 -1.81 -12.62
C PHE A 190 -4.61 -1.37 -14.07
N SER A 191 -3.77 -1.84 -15.00
CA SER A 191 -3.99 -1.61 -16.44
C SER A 191 -5.35 -2.16 -16.89
N LEU A 192 -5.83 -3.26 -16.31
CA LEU A 192 -7.15 -3.79 -16.63
C LEU A 192 -8.28 -2.87 -16.18
N ILE A 193 -8.12 -2.28 -14.99
CA ILE A 193 -9.09 -1.33 -14.43
C ILE A 193 -9.06 -0.02 -15.22
N ALA A 194 -7.86 0.48 -15.52
CA ALA A 194 -7.67 1.72 -16.27
C ALA A 194 -8.30 1.63 -17.67
N ASP A 195 -8.17 0.52 -18.38
CA ASP A 195 -8.81 0.37 -19.69
C ASP A 195 -10.35 0.29 -19.58
N ALA A 196 -10.87 -0.43 -18.58
CA ALA A 196 -12.30 -0.47 -18.31
C ALA A 196 -12.87 0.92 -17.97
N MET A 197 -12.10 1.74 -17.24
CA MET A 197 -12.43 3.14 -16.97
C MET A 197 -12.39 3.99 -18.23
N THR A 198 -11.38 3.85 -19.09
CA THR A 198 -11.28 4.58 -20.36
C THR A 198 -12.51 4.31 -21.24
N ARG A 199 -12.96 3.05 -21.34
CA ARG A 199 -14.16 2.67 -22.11
C ARG A 199 -15.45 3.32 -21.62
N ASN A 200 -15.57 3.57 -20.31
CA ASN A 200 -16.73 4.21 -19.69
C ASN A 200 -16.47 5.67 -19.28
N GLN A 201 -15.36 6.27 -19.73
CA GLN A 201 -14.95 7.63 -19.36
C GLN A 201 -14.95 7.88 -17.83
N ALA A 202 -14.63 6.87 -17.03
CA ALA A 202 -14.70 6.88 -15.56
C ALA A 202 -16.07 7.29 -14.96
N ASP A 203 -17.16 7.15 -15.72
CA ASP A 203 -18.51 7.46 -15.23
C ASP A 203 -18.91 6.52 -14.07
N GLY A 204 -19.16 7.10 -12.90
CA GLY A 204 -19.51 6.37 -11.68
C GLY A 204 -18.32 5.70 -10.98
N VAL A 205 -17.07 5.99 -11.38
CA VAL A 205 -15.86 5.33 -10.88
C VAL A 205 -14.91 6.34 -10.23
N ALA A 206 -14.42 6.02 -9.04
CA ALA A 206 -13.34 6.76 -8.40
C ALA A 206 -12.21 5.82 -7.97
N VAL A 207 -10.95 6.20 -8.25
CA VAL A 207 -9.76 5.43 -7.88
C VAL A 207 -8.97 6.14 -6.79
N CYS A 208 -8.66 5.40 -5.73
CA CYS A 208 -7.79 5.84 -4.63
C CYS A 208 -6.56 4.96 -4.53
N GLU A 209 -5.37 5.58 -4.55
CA GLU A 209 -4.10 4.87 -4.31
C GLU A 209 -3.76 4.78 -2.83
N CYS A 210 -3.55 3.55 -2.34
CA CYS A 210 -3.16 3.32 -0.96
C CYS A 210 -1.71 3.73 -0.68
N SER A 211 -1.46 4.19 0.55
CA SER A 211 -0.13 4.50 1.08
C SER A 211 0.05 3.79 2.41
N ASP A 212 1.30 3.51 2.75
CA ASP A 212 1.77 3.09 4.06
C ASP A 212 1.43 4.06 5.21
N ASN A 213 1.32 5.36 4.91
CA ASN A 213 0.99 6.40 5.88
C ASN A 213 -0.51 6.76 5.82
N LEU A 214 -1.20 6.57 6.95
CA LEU A 214 -2.64 6.86 7.09
C LEU A 214 -3.01 8.33 6.83
N GLU A 215 -2.12 9.28 7.13
CA GLU A 215 -2.36 10.70 6.82
C GLU A 215 -2.32 10.96 5.32
N ILE A 216 -1.36 10.34 4.62
CA ILE A 216 -1.26 10.43 3.17
C ILE A 216 -2.47 9.74 2.53
N PHE A 217 -2.86 8.57 3.06
CA PHE A 217 -4.07 7.87 2.63
C PHE A 217 -5.32 8.74 2.80
N ARG A 218 -5.50 9.36 3.98
CA ARG A 218 -6.61 10.30 4.25
C ARG A 218 -6.66 11.39 3.17
N LEU A 219 -5.54 12.06 2.91
CA LEU A 219 -5.45 13.13 1.91
C LEU A 219 -5.74 12.64 0.48
N ARG A 220 -5.24 11.46 0.09
CA ARG A 220 -5.50 10.86 -1.21
C ARG A 220 -6.97 10.48 -1.38
N LEU A 221 -7.58 9.89 -0.35
CA LEU A 221 -9.01 9.58 -0.35
C LEU A 221 -9.85 10.86 -0.42
N GLY A 222 -9.46 11.92 0.29
CA GLY A 222 -10.11 13.23 0.20
C GLY A 222 -10.08 13.76 -1.23
N LYS A 223 -8.90 13.79 -1.87
CA LYS A 223 -8.78 14.21 -3.27
C LYS A 223 -9.59 13.34 -4.24
N CYS A 224 -9.54 12.03 -4.08
CA CYS A 224 -10.30 11.05 -4.86
C CYS A 224 -11.80 11.32 -4.80
N LEU A 225 -12.33 11.64 -3.61
CA LEU A 225 -13.74 11.92 -3.39
C LEU A 225 -14.10 13.40 -3.53
N ASN A 226 -13.18 14.26 -4.00
CA ASN A 226 -13.36 15.72 -4.01
C ASN A 226 -13.84 16.29 -2.66
N PHE A 227 -13.24 15.80 -1.57
CA PHE A 227 -13.61 16.08 -0.19
C PHE A 227 -12.44 16.73 0.56
N GLU A 228 -12.68 17.94 1.06
CA GLU A 228 -11.73 18.68 1.89
C GLU A 228 -12.05 18.51 3.38
N TYR A 229 -11.18 17.81 4.10
CA TYR A 229 -11.34 17.57 5.54
C TYR A 229 -11.33 18.86 6.38
N ALA A 230 -10.62 19.89 5.92
CA ALA A 230 -10.52 21.17 6.60
C ALA A 230 -11.83 21.98 6.52
N GLU A 231 -12.56 21.90 5.41
CA GLU A 231 -13.83 22.61 5.24
C GLU A 231 -14.92 22.07 6.17
N ASP A 232 -14.85 20.79 6.56
CA ASP A 232 -15.81 20.16 7.46
C ASP A 232 -15.58 20.49 8.94
N TYR A 233 -14.51 21.25 9.22
CA TYR A 233 -14.18 21.73 10.55
C TYR A 233 -14.82 23.10 10.80
N ILE A 234 -16.09 23.07 11.25
CA ILE A 234 -16.86 24.27 11.66
C ILE A 234 -16.20 25.01 12.85
N GLY A 235 -15.29 24.36 13.58
CA GLY A 235 -14.51 24.95 14.68
C GLY A 235 -13.46 25.99 14.27
N GLY A 236 -13.37 26.37 12.98
CA GLY A 236 -12.55 27.50 12.54
C GLY A 236 -13.18 28.86 12.86
N LEU A 237 -14.51 28.96 12.90
CA LEU A 237 -15.26 30.19 13.21
C LEU A 237 -15.40 30.45 14.72
N PHE A 238 -15.38 29.39 15.52
CA PHE A 238 -15.32 29.46 16.97
C PHE A 238 -14.08 28.69 17.35
N SER A 239 -13.02 29.38 17.81
CA SER A 239 -11.68 28.84 18.19
C SER A 239 -11.71 27.78 19.31
N ARG A 240 -12.54 26.76 19.12
CA ARG A 240 -12.76 25.62 19.98
C ARG A 240 -12.41 24.43 19.10
N ARG A 241 -11.15 24.00 19.23
CA ARG A 241 -10.78 22.62 18.88
C ARG A 241 -11.78 21.69 19.50
N ASP A 242 -12.51 20.96 18.66
CA ASP A 242 -13.32 19.86 19.13
C ASP A 242 -12.36 18.94 19.92
N PRO A 243 -12.61 18.65 21.21
CA PRO A 243 -11.77 17.72 21.98
C PRO A 243 -11.71 16.31 21.35
N ARG A 244 -12.49 16.06 20.30
CA ARG A 244 -12.48 14.89 19.44
C ARG A 244 -11.94 15.18 18.03
N GLU A 245 -10.82 15.89 17.89
CA GLU A 245 -9.98 15.78 16.68
C GLU A 245 -9.61 14.30 16.52
N GLY A 246 -10.43 13.58 15.76
CA GLY A 246 -10.23 12.17 15.49
C GLY A 246 -9.04 12.02 14.56
N GLY A 247 -8.19 11.03 14.82
CA GLY A 247 -7.10 10.71 13.89
C GLY A 247 -7.62 10.30 12.50
N PRO A 248 -6.73 9.98 11.56
CA PRO A 248 -7.06 9.73 10.16
C PRO A 248 -8.26 8.81 9.91
N LEU A 249 -8.39 7.75 10.72
CA LEU A 249 -9.49 6.77 10.62
C LEU A 249 -10.88 7.39 10.79
N VAL A 250 -11.03 8.34 11.72
CA VAL A 250 -12.31 9.00 12.02
C VAL A 250 -12.69 9.96 10.90
N ASP A 251 -11.70 10.66 10.35
CA ASP A 251 -11.90 11.55 9.22
C ASP A 251 -12.30 10.77 7.95
N ILE A 252 -11.63 9.65 7.70
CA ILE A 252 -11.99 8.71 6.62
C ILE A 252 -13.43 8.24 6.83
N GLU A 253 -13.81 7.85 8.04
CA GLU A 253 -15.19 7.43 8.35
C GLU A 253 -16.21 8.53 8.04
N ARG A 254 -15.87 9.78 8.33
CA ARG A 254 -16.74 10.93 8.05
C ARG A 254 -16.91 11.14 6.55
N ALA A 255 -15.84 11.02 5.77
CA ALA A 255 -15.90 11.08 4.31
C ALA A 255 -16.78 9.95 3.75
N LEU A 256 -16.58 8.71 4.22
CA LEU A 256 -17.37 7.54 3.78
C LEU A 256 -18.87 7.68 4.13
N ASN A 257 -19.21 8.25 5.28
CA ASN A 257 -20.61 8.53 5.65
C ASN A 257 -21.29 9.57 4.73
N LYS A 258 -20.53 10.52 4.18
CA LYS A 258 -21.05 11.48 3.20
C LYS A 258 -21.17 10.84 1.82
N LEU A 259 -20.17 10.04 1.44
CA LEU A 259 -20.20 9.23 0.21
C LEU A 259 -21.43 8.32 0.18
N GLU A 260 -21.81 7.70 1.31
CA GLU A 260 -23.00 6.87 1.40
C GLU A 260 -24.28 7.61 0.95
N LYS A 261 -24.43 8.88 1.31
CA LYS A 261 -25.58 9.70 0.89
C LYS A 261 -25.57 9.98 -0.62
N VAL A 262 -24.37 10.27 -1.16
CA VAL A 262 -24.18 10.47 -2.60
C VAL A 262 -24.47 9.18 -3.36
N ALA A 263 -24.02 8.05 -2.85
CA ALA A 263 -24.23 6.73 -3.44
C ALA A 263 -25.72 6.34 -3.49
N VAL A 264 -26.48 6.63 -2.42
CA VAL A 264 -27.93 6.41 -2.40
C VAL A 264 -28.62 7.27 -3.47
N ASP A 265 -28.30 8.56 -3.57
CA ASP A 265 -28.88 9.46 -4.58
C ASP A 265 -28.47 9.08 -6.01
N TYR A 266 -27.24 8.60 -6.21
CA TYR A 266 -26.77 8.09 -7.49
C TYR A 266 -27.53 6.80 -7.88
N HIS A 267 -27.67 5.87 -6.95
CA HIS A 267 -28.34 4.59 -7.19
C HIS A 267 -29.82 4.79 -7.55
N THR A 268 -30.53 5.73 -6.91
CA THR A 268 -31.93 6.02 -7.24
C THR A 268 -32.10 6.63 -8.64
N LYS A 269 -31.10 7.35 -9.14
CA LYS A 269 -31.11 7.96 -10.48
C LYS A 269 -30.66 7.03 -11.59
N HIS A 270 -29.59 6.26 -11.37
CA HIS A 270 -28.91 5.47 -12.40
C HIS A 270 -29.19 3.97 -12.31
N LEU A 271 -29.80 3.48 -11.22
CA LEU A 271 -30.08 2.06 -10.97
C LEU A 271 -28.85 1.15 -11.04
N ARG A 272 -27.67 1.69 -10.72
CA ARG A 272 -26.40 0.97 -10.63
C ARG A 272 -25.55 1.50 -9.46
N PRO A 273 -24.66 0.69 -8.87
CA PRO A 273 -23.78 1.13 -7.80
C PRO A 273 -22.69 2.09 -8.31
N LEU A 274 -22.18 2.95 -7.42
CA LEU A 274 -20.89 3.62 -7.60
C LEU A 274 -19.75 2.61 -7.44
N ILE A 275 -18.64 2.83 -8.14
CA ILE A 275 -17.46 1.99 -8.05
C ILE A 275 -16.35 2.76 -7.34
N LEU A 276 -15.84 2.20 -6.24
CA LEU A 276 -14.70 2.75 -5.51
C LEU A 276 -13.54 1.76 -5.55
N VAL A 277 -12.47 2.12 -6.23
CA VAL A 277 -11.28 1.27 -6.40
C VAL A 277 -10.20 1.69 -5.42
N PHE A 278 -9.76 0.79 -4.56
CA PHE A 278 -8.56 0.97 -3.74
C PHE A 278 -7.40 0.20 -4.38
N ASN A 279 -6.47 0.94 -4.98
CA ASN A 279 -5.30 0.36 -5.62
C ASN A 279 -4.14 0.17 -4.62
N ASN A 280 -3.34 -0.88 -4.81
CA ASN A 280 -2.17 -1.21 -3.99
C ASN A 280 -2.44 -1.31 -2.48
N ILE A 281 -3.50 -2.00 -2.07
CA ILE A 281 -3.88 -2.11 -0.66
C ILE A 281 -2.81 -2.78 0.21
N HIS A 282 -1.92 -3.56 -0.41
CA HIS A 282 -0.79 -4.21 0.25
C HIS A 282 0.28 -3.22 0.76
N HIS A 283 0.28 -1.97 0.30
CA HIS A 283 1.15 -0.91 0.84
C HIS A 283 0.73 -0.47 2.25
N LEU A 284 -0.51 -0.75 2.66
CA LEU A 284 -0.93 -0.59 4.05
C LEU A 284 0.01 -1.42 4.93
N ARG A 285 0.56 -0.83 5.99
CA ARG A 285 1.51 -1.55 6.84
C ARG A 285 0.79 -2.66 7.60
N GLN A 286 1.52 -3.66 8.07
CA GLN A 286 1.00 -4.61 9.05
C GLN A 286 1.05 -4.01 10.47
N ASP A 287 0.62 -2.75 10.62
CA ASP A 287 0.47 -2.07 11.92
C ASP A 287 -1.00 -2.01 12.33
N GLU A 288 -1.25 -1.76 13.63
CA GLU A 288 -2.62 -1.76 14.18
C GLU A 288 -3.54 -0.75 13.48
N GLY A 289 -3.00 0.41 13.08
CA GLY A 289 -3.74 1.47 12.41
C GLY A 289 -4.21 1.06 11.01
N SER A 290 -3.31 0.52 10.18
CA SER A 290 -3.64 0.06 8.83
C SER A 290 -4.57 -1.16 8.83
N TYR A 291 -4.39 -2.08 9.80
CA TYR A 291 -5.31 -3.20 9.97
C TYR A 291 -6.72 -2.70 10.31
N SER A 292 -6.83 -1.70 11.19
CA SER A 292 -8.10 -1.07 11.54
C SER A 292 -8.75 -0.39 10.33
N LEU A 293 -7.97 0.31 9.50
CA LEU A 293 -8.45 0.90 8.25
C LEU A 293 -8.98 -0.17 7.28
N LEU A 294 -8.21 -1.23 7.05
CA LEU A 294 -8.61 -2.31 6.13
C LEU A 294 -9.93 -2.94 6.59
N LEU A 295 -10.08 -3.18 7.89
CA LEU A 295 -11.32 -3.72 8.47
C LEU A 295 -12.49 -2.75 8.33
N GLN A 296 -12.28 -1.45 8.56
CA GLN A 296 -13.28 -0.41 8.38
C GLN A 296 -13.76 -0.35 6.92
N LEU A 297 -12.83 -0.37 5.95
CA LEU A 297 -13.16 -0.42 4.52
C LEU A 297 -13.91 -1.71 4.17
N GLN A 298 -13.53 -2.85 4.75
CA GLN A 298 -14.24 -4.11 4.53
C GLN A 298 -15.67 -4.08 5.07
N GLN A 299 -15.89 -3.55 6.27
CA GLN A 299 -17.23 -3.43 6.86
C GLN A 299 -18.15 -2.57 5.99
N ARG A 300 -17.60 -1.47 5.46
CA ARG A 300 -18.30 -0.61 4.49
C ARG A 300 -18.57 -1.35 3.18
N ALA A 301 -17.60 -2.10 2.67
CA ALA A 301 -17.77 -2.91 1.48
C ALA A 301 -18.90 -3.94 1.62
N GLU A 302 -18.97 -4.66 2.74
CA GLU A 302 -20.04 -5.62 3.04
C GLU A 302 -21.42 -4.95 3.05
N SER A 303 -21.55 -3.84 3.79
CA SER A 303 -22.81 -3.11 3.94
C SER A 303 -23.29 -2.50 2.61
N TRP A 304 -22.41 -1.79 1.90
CA TRP A 304 -22.78 -1.10 0.66
C TRP A 304 -23.02 -2.05 -0.51
N SER A 305 -22.29 -3.17 -0.56
CA SER A 305 -22.54 -4.22 -1.55
C SER A 305 -23.90 -4.88 -1.30
N GLN A 306 -24.26 -5.12 -0.03
CA GLN A 306 -25.59 -5.65 0.32
C GLN A 306 -26.72 -4.71 -0.11
N ALA A 307 -26.54 -3.39 0.06
CA ALA A 307 -27.51 -2.39 -0.36
C ALA A 307 -27.50 -2.13 -1.88
N GLY A 308 -26.43 -2.52 -2.59
CA GLY A 308 -26.29 -2.30 -4.04
C GLY A 308 -25.95 -0.85 -4.42
N ILE A 309 -25.47 -0.04 -3.47
CA ILE A 309 -25.21 1.39 -3.68
C ILE A 309 -23.75 1.69 -4.05
N VAL A 310 -22.79 0.91 -3.53
CA VAL A 310 -21.36 1.03 -3.85
C VAL A 310 -20.75 -0.37 -3.95
N THR A 311 -19.99 -0.60 -5.01
CA THR A 311 -19.12 -1.78 -5.17
C THR A 311 -17.68 -1.35 -4.92
N ILE A 312 -17.05 -1.88 -3.87
CA ILE A 312 -15.64 -1.63 -3.58
C ILE A 312 -14.77 -2.66 -4.32
N VAL A 313 -13.68 -2.19 -4.94
CA VAL A 313 -12.68 -3.04 -5.62
C VAL A 313 -11.33 -2.83 -4.95
N PHE A 314 -10.84 -3.85 -4.24
CA PHE A 314 -9.51 -3.86 -3.66
C PHE A 314 -8.50 -4.47 -4.64
N CYS A 315 -7.36 -3.83 -4.85
CA CYS A 315 -6.27 -4.40 -5.65
C CYS A 315 -5.02 -4.65 -4.80
N SER A 316 -4.49 -5.87 -4.88
CA SER A 316 -3.31 -6.28 -4.12
C SER A 316 -2.32 -7.09 -4.95
N ASP A 317 -1.03 -6.84 -4.74
CA ASP A 317 0.05 -7.65 -5.29
C ASP A 317 0.39 -8.79 -4.32
N ASP A 318 0.28 -8.52 -3.01
CA ASP A 318 0.60 -9.43 -1.93
C ASP A 318 -0.61 -10.25 -1.46
N HIS A 319 -0.32 -11.35 -0.76
CA HIS A 319 -1.30 -12.26 -0.19
C HIS A 319 -1.89 -11.80 1.15
N TRP A 320 -1.16 -11.01 1.94
CA TRP A 320 -1.58 -10.66 3.30
C TRP A 320 -2.96 -9.97 3.41
N PRO A 321 -3.38 -9.10 2.46
CA PRO A 321 -4.71 -8.50 2.54
C PRO A 321 -5.81 -9.53 2.30
N TYR A 322 -5.60 -10.49 1.40
CA TYR A 322 -6.53 -11.61 1.20
C TYR A 322 -6.67 -12.43 2.48
N ALA A 323 -5.56 -12.80 3.12
CA ALA A 323 -5.58 -13.57 4.37
C ALA A 323 -6.33 -12.84 5.50
N SER A 324 -6.26 -11.50 5.53
CA SER A 324 -6.95 -10.66 6.51
C SER A 324 -8.44 -10.53 6.21
N LEU A 325 -8.79 -10.18 4.96
CA LEU A 325 -10.18 -9.98 4.53
C LEU A 325 -10.99 -11.29 4.56
N LYS A 326 -10.37 -12.43 4.29
CA LYS A 326 -11.04 -13.74 4.28
C LYS A 326 -11.81 -14.06 5.56
N LYS A 327 -11.43 -13.51 6.72
CA LYS A 327 -12.10 -13.77 8.02
C LYS A 327 -13.55 -13.29 8.04
N ASN A 328 -13.84 -12.14 7.43
CA ASN A 328 -15.15 -11.48 7.45
C ASN A 328 -15.77 -11.37 6.04
N ALA A 329 -15.35 -12.23 5.11
CA ALA A 329 -15.71 -12.17 3.71
C ALA A 329 -17.05 -12.88 3.41
N SER A 330 -18.17 -12.21 3.65
CA SER A 330 -19.50 -12.75 3.31
C SER A 330 -19.86 -12.50 1.85
N ARG A 331 -19.47 -11.33 1.32
CA ARG A 331 -19.77 -10.90 -0.07
C ARG A 331 -18.53 -10.61 -0.91
N MET A 332 -17.36 -11.05 -0.46
CA MET A 332 -16.11 -10.87 -1.20
C MET A 332 -16.00 -11.89 -2.32
N SER A 333 -15.79 -11.39 -3.54
CA SER A 333 -15.38 -12.21 -4.69
C SER A 333 -13.91 -11.93 -5.01
N VAL A 334 -13.13 -12.99 -5.24
CA VAL A 334 -11.69 -12.87 -5.50
C VAL A 334 -11.42 -13.16 -6.96
N LEU A 335 -10.78 -12.21 -7.65
CA LEU A 335 -10.33 -12.35 -9.03
C LEU A 335 -8.80 -12.45 -9.04
N THR A 336 -8.27 -13.60 -9.48
CA THR A 336 -6.83 -13.81 -9.61
C THR A 336 -6.36 -13.49 -11.03
N VAL A 337 -5.57 -12.42 -11.18
CA VAL A 337 -4.95 -12.06 -12.46
C VAL A 337 -3.64 -12.82 -12.58
N LYS A 338 -3.58 -13.71 -13.57
CA LYS A 338 -2.43 -14.58 -13.82
C LYS A 338 -1.53 -14.01 -14.92
N ASP A 339 -0.37 -14.63 -15.06
CA ASP A 339 0.51 -14.43 -16.21
C ASP A 339 -0.21 -14.87 -17.48
N LEU A 340 0.19 -14.26 -18.60
CA LEU A 340 -0.34 -14.64 -19.92
C LEU A 340 -0.02 -16.12 -20.17
N THR A 341 -0.84 -16.77 -20.99
CA THR A 341 -0.49 -18.07 -21.56
C THR A 341 0.52 -17.91 -22.70
N LYS A 342 1.17 -19.00 -23.12
CA LYS A 342 2.10 -18.98 -24.27
C LYS A 342 1.42 -18.39 -25.51
N GLN A 343 0.18 -18.78 -25.80
CA GLN A 343 -0.58 -18.30 -26.96
C GLN A 343 -0.89 -16.80 -26.87
N GLU A 344 -1.35 -16.33 -25.71
CA GLU A 344 -1.64 -14.91 -25.48
C GLU A 344 -0.37 -14.05 -25.56
N ALA A 345 0.76 -14.56 -25.04
CA ALA A 345 2.02 -13.84 -25.07
C ALA A 345 2.65 -13.78 -26.46
N VAL A 346 2.65 -14.89 -27.21
CA VAL A 346 3.11 -14.88 -28.62
C VAL A 346 2.27 -13.89 -29.43
N ARG A 347 0.94 -13.89 -29.24
CA ARG A 347 0.06 -12.91 -29.89
C ARG A 347 0.41 -11.48 -29.49
N ALA A 348 0.57 -11.22 -28.20
CA ALA A 348 0.94 -9.91 -27.68
C ALA A 348 2.26 -9.41 -28.25
N ILE A 349 3.29 -10.26 -28.26
CA ILE A 349 4.62 -9.92 -28.80
C ILE A 349 4.50 -9.55 -30.26
N ARG A 350 3.82 -10.35 -31.07
CA ARG A 350 3.66 -10.06 -32.51
C ARG A 350 2.93 -8.74 -32.75
N THR A 351 1.84 -8.49 -32.04
CA THR A 351 1.08 -7.23 -32.15
C THR A 351 1.92 -6.03 -31.74
N GLU A 352 2.65 -6.12 -30.63
CA GLU A 352 3.46 -5.01 -30.13
C GLU A 352 4.72 -4.77 -30.97
N ARG A 353 5.36 -5.81 -31.50
CA ARG A 353 6.51 -5.67 -32.42
C ARG A 353 6.12 -5.00 -33.73
N MET A 354 4.92 -5.32 -34.24
CA MET A 354 4.35 -4.59 -35.38
C MET A 354 4.12 -3.11 -35.08
N LYS A 355 3.56 -2.79 -33.91
CA LYS A 355 3.29 -1.39 -33.52
C LYS A 355 4.57 -0.58 -33.29
N LEU A 356 5.53 -1.13 -32.55
CA LEU A 356 6.73 -0.41 -32.11
C LEU A 356 7.83 -0.34 -33.17
N TRP A 357 8.01 -1.42 -33.93
CA TRP A 357 9.14 -1.59 -34.85
C TRP A 357 8.72 -1.82 -36.30
N ARG A 358 7.41 -1.87 -36.60
CA ARG A 358 6.87 -2.25 -37.91
C ARG A 358 7.39 -3.63 -38.37
N GLU A 359 7.66 -4.51 -37.42
CA GLU A 359 8.31 -5.80 -37.62
C GLU A 359 7.30 -6.95 -37.57
N ALA A 360 7.03 -7.58 -38.72
CA ALA A 360 6.11 -8.71 -38.83
C ALA A 360 6.81 -10.03 -38.49
N ARG A 361 6.50 -10.58 -37.31
CA ARG A 361 7.01 -11.90 -36.90
C ARG A 361 6.00 -13.03 -37.17
N PRO A 362 6.47 -14.21 -37.62
CA PRO A 362 5.62 -15.38 -37.79
C PRO A 362 5.12 -15.93 -36.45
N ALA A 363 4.14 -16.84 -36.49
CA ALA A 363 3.58 -17.45 -35.27
C ALA A 363 4.58 -18.40 -34.58
N ASP A 364 5.32 -19.16 -35.38
CA ASP A 364 6.30 -20.16 -34.93
C ASP A 364 7.73 -19.58 -34.93
N ASP A 365 7.87 -18.32 -34.53
CA ASP A 365 9.17 -17.67 -34.46
C ASP A 365 10.02 -18.29 -33.31
N PRO A 366 11.17 -18.91 -33.61
CA PRO A 366 12.01 -19.53 -32.59
C PRO A 366 12.57 -18.51 -31.58
N GLU A 367 12.72 -17.24 -31.99
CA GLU A 367 13.18 -16.16 -31.10
C GLU A 367 12.11 -15.84 -30.04
N ILE A 368 10.83 -15.83 -30.43
CA ILE A 368 9.70 -15.58 -29.52
C ILE A 368 9.53 -16.77 -28.56
N GLU A 369 9.71 -17.99 -29.04
CA GLU A 369 9.66 -19.18 -28.19
C GLU A 369 10.81 -19.23 -27.17
N ALA A 370 12.03 -18.89 -27.59
CA ALA A 370 13.17 -18.75 -26.69
C ALA A 370 12.93 -17.65 -25.65
N LEU A 371 12.42 -16.49 -26.07
CA LEU A 371 12.07 -15.38 -25.18
C LEU A 371 11.02 -15.80 -24.14
N TRP A 372 9.97 -16.49 -24.57
CA TRP A 372 8.93 -17.01 -23.70
C TRP A 372 9.49 -17.96 -22.63
N THR A 373 10.42 -18.82 -23.01
CA THR A 373 11.06 -19.78 -22.11
C THR A 373 11.93 -19.09 -21.05
N LEU A 374 12.59 -17.98 -21.41
CA LEU A 374 13.43 -17.20 -20.50
C LEU A 374 12.62 -16.33 -19.54
N VAL A 375 11.58 -15.67 -20.04
CA VAL A 375 10.89 -14.58 -19.32
C VAL A 375 9.51 -14.98 -18.78
N GLY A 376 8.82 -15.88 -19.49
CA GLY A 376 7.45 -16.26 -19.19
C GLY A 376 6.40 -15.22 -19.59
N GLY A 377 5.21 -15.31 -18.97
CA GLY A 377 4.02 -14.50 -19.30
C GLY A 377 3.80 -13.23 -18.52
N ARG A 378 4.82 -12.77 -17.79
CA ARG A 378 4.74 -11.53 -17.01
C ARG A 378 4.76 -10.33 -17.96
N ILE A 379 3.66 -9.55 -18.01
CA ILE A 379 3.54 -8.39 -18.90
C ILE A 379 4.69 -7.40 -18.70
N ALA A 380 5.04 -7.08 -17.45
CA ALA A 380 6.10 -6.12 -17.17
C ALA A 380 7.44 -6.51 -17.83
N HIS A 381 7.81 -7.79 -17.76
CA HIS A 381 9.05 -8.27 -18.36
C HIS A 381 8.94 -8.37 -19.89
N LEU A 382 7.82 -8.87 -20.40
CA LEU A 382 7.56 -8.92 -21.85
C LEU A 382 7.60 -7.52 -22.46
N SER A 383 6.95 -6.54 -21.84
CA SER A 383 6.96 -5.13 -22.28
C SER A 383 8.38 -4.56 -22.26
N GLY A 384 9.17 -4.88 -21.24
CA GLY A 384 10.60 -4.53 -21.20
C GLY A 384 11.39 -5.09 -22.38
N CYS A 385 11.15 -6.35 -22.77
CA CYS A 385 11.84 -7.00 -23.88
C CYS A 385 11.39 -6.46 -25.25
N MET A 386 10.09 -6.29 -25.47
CA MET A 386 9.51 -5.86 -26.75
C MET A 386 9.99 -4.46 -27.18
N LYS A 387 10.30 -3.60 -26.20
CA LYS A 387 10.86 -2.25 -26.39
C LYS A 387 12.31 -2.23 -26.87
N HIS A 388 12.98 -3.37 -27.02
CA HIS A 388 14.37 -3.47 -27.48
C HIS A 388 14.48 -4.20 -28.81
N LYS A 389 15.31 -3.72 -29.74
CA LYS A 389 15.51 -4.36 -31.05
C LYS A 389 15.85 -5.85 -30.90
N ASP A 390 16.84 -6.16 -30.06
CA ASP A 390 17.17 -7.53 -29.64
C ASP A 390 16.41 -7.89 -28.36
N MET A 391 15.39 -8.75 -28.49
CA MET A 391 14.55 -9.17 -27.37
C MET A 391 15.26 -10.16 -26.45
N LEU A 392 16.11 -11.02 -26.99
CA LEU A 392 16.82 -12.04 -26.22
C LEU A 392 17.92 -11.43 -25.37
N HIS A 393 18.65 -10.45 -25.90
CA HIS A 393 19.63 -9.70 -25.11
C HIS A 393 18.95 -8.93 -23.97
N ALA A 394 17.79 -8.30 -24.25
CA ALA A 394 17.00 -7.65 -23.21
C ALA A 394 16.54 -8.62 -22.11
N ALA A 395 16.08 -9.82 -22.47
CA ALA A 395 15.70 -10.84 -21.51
C ALA A 395 16.87 -11.25 -20.61
N LYS A 396 18.07 -11.44 -21.18
CA LYS A 396 19.28 -11.75 -20.41
C LYS A 396 19.66 -10.63 -19.44
N LEU A 397 19.55 -9.37 -19.86
CA LEU A 397 19.78 -8.23 -18.98
C LEU A 397 18.78 -8.16 -17.82
N ILE A 398 17.51 -8.51 -18.06
CA ILE A 398 16.50 -8.59 -17.00
C ILE A 398 16.85 -9.72 -16.02
N ILE A 399 17.21 -10.91 -16.52
CA ILE A 399 17.64 -12.04 -15.67
C ILE A 399 18.84 -11.65 -14.81
N GLU A 400 19.87 -11.04 -15.40
CA GLU A 400 21.06 -10.62 -14.66
C GLU A 400 20.74 -9.58 -13.58
N ARG A 401 19.90 -8.59 -13.91
CA ARG A 401 19.46 -7.59 -12.93
C ARG A 401 18.69 -8.23 -11.76
N GLU A 402 17.79 -9.16 -12.05
CA GLU A 402 17.04 -9.90 -11.03
C GLU A 402 17.98 -10.78 -10.18
N LYS A 403 18.99 -11.41 -10.78
CA LYS A 403 20.04 -12.15 -10.07
C LYS A 403 20.80 -11.27 -9.09
N GLN A 404 21.29 -10.12 -9.54
CA GLN A 404 22.03 -9.19 -8.68
C GLN A 404 21.14 -8.61 -7.57
N TRP A 405 19.87 -8.30 -7.89
CA TRP A 405 18.91 -7.88 -6.87
C TRP A 405 18.65 -8.97 -5.82
N LEU A 406 18.44 -10.22 -6.25
CA LEU A 406 18.23 -11.35 -5.35
C LEU A 406 19.42 -11.54 -4.41
N LEU A 407 20.63 -11.54 -4.95
CA LEU A 407 21.88 -11.67 -4.17
C LEU A 407 22.11 -10.47 -3.24
N SER A 408 21.66 -9.26 -3.60
CA SER A 408 21.72 -8.10 -2.70
C SER A 408 20.80 -8.22 -1.48
N ARG A 409 19.83 -9.13 -1.53
CA ARG A 409 18.75 -9.26 -0.53
C ARG A 409 18.86 -10.50 0.33
N ILE A 410 19.29 -11.60 -0.26
CA ILE A 410 19.46 -12.89 0.41
C ILE A 410 20.84 -13.50 0.16
N GLY A 411 21.86 -12.69 -0.12
CA GLY A 411 23.23 -13.17 -0.30
C GLY A 411 23.74 -13.94 0.92
N LEU A 412 24.38 -15.09 0.66
CA LEU A 412 25.01 -15.90 1.70
C LEU A 412 26.36 -15.29 2.10
N ILE A 413 26.59 -15.14 3.41
CA ILE A 413 27.83 -14.66 4.00
C ILE A 413 28.41 -15.79 4.84
N VAL A 414 29.44 -16.48 4.31
CA VAL A 414 30.04 -17.68 4.93
C VAL A 414 30.61 -17.38 6.32
N ASP A 415 31.38 -16.30 6.45
CA ASP A 415 31.98 -15.87 7.72
C ASP A 415 31.11 -14.81 8.40
N CYS A 416 29.88 -15.16 8.75
CA CYS A 416 28.97 -14.24 9.44
C CYS A 416 29.28 -14.12 10.94
N ASP A 417 29.18 -12.88 11.45
CA ASP A 417 29.22 -12.55 12.88
C ASP A 417 27.82 -12.59 13.51
N ASP A 418 27.75 -12.53 14.85
CA ASP A 418 26.50 -12.56 15.63
C ASP A 418 25.55 -11.41 15.25
N ASP A 419 26.08 -10.21 14.98
CA ASP A 419 25.30 -9.04 14.57
C ASP A 419 24.59 -9.20 13.21
N VAL A 420 25.08 -10.11 12.36
CA VAL A 420 24.55 -10.39 11.01
C VAL A 420 23.73 -11.69 10.99
N MET A 421 23.54 -12.33 12.15
CA MET A 421 22.91 -13.64 12.25
C MET A 421 21.46 -13.64 11.76
N ASP A 422 20.67 -12.60 12.06
CA ASP A 422 19.26 -12.54 11.64
C ASP A 422 19.12 -12.39 10.12
N GLU A 423 20.02 -11.65 9.48
CA GLU A 423 20.10 -11.54 8.02
C GLU A 423 20.46 -12.89 7.38
N GLN A 424 21.40 -13.63 7.98
CA GLN A 424 21.80 -14.94 7.45
C GLN A 424 20.77 -16.04 7.74
N LYS A 425 20.00 -15.95 8.83
CA LYS A 425 18.81 -16.80 9.04
C LYS A 425 17.78 -16.57 7.95
N TRP A 426 17.54 -15.30 7.61
CA TRP A 426 16.65 -14.91 6.52
C TRP A 426 17.16 -15.47 5.17
N ALA A 427 18.41 -15.23 4.83
CA ALA A 427 19.02 -15.67 3.57
C ALA A 427 19.03 -17.20 3.40
N SER A 428 19.57 -17.92 4.40
CA SER A 428 19.68 -19.38 4.36
C SER A 428 18.31 -20.08 4.30
N ALA A 429 17.35 -19.66 5.12
CA ALA A 429 15.99 -20.21 5.07
C ALA A 429 15.30 -19.92 3.74
N SER A 430 15.54 -18.74 3.16
CA SER A 430 15.01 -18.37 1.85
C SER A 430 15.58 -19.26 0.74
N PHE A 431 16.88 -19.56 0.77
CA PHE A 431 17.50 -20.46 -0.20
C PHE A 431 17.04 -21.92 -0.07
N LEU A 432 16.76 -22.41 1.15
CA LEU A 432 16.15 -23.73 1.34
C LEU A 432 14.75 -23.80 0.68
N LEU A 433 13.93 -22.76 0.84
CA LEU A 433 12.65 -22.67 0.14
C LEU A 433 12.84 -22.67 -1.37
N MET A 434 13.79 -21.89 -1.86
CA MET A 434 14.07 -21.74 -3.30
C MET A 434 14.53 -23.06 -3.93
N GLN A 435 15.39 -23.83 -3.27
CA GLN A 435 15.77 -25.17 -3.71
C GLN A 435 14.55 -26.10 -3.80
N ALA A 436 13.66 -26.07 -2.79
CA ALA A 436 12.43 -26.86 -2.81
C ALA A 436 11.49 -26.45 -3.96
N LEU A 437 11.41 -25.16 -4.29
CA LEU A 437 10.62 -24.65 -5.42
C LEU A 437 11.19 -25.09 -6.77
N VAL A 438 12.52 -25.06 -6.95
CA VAL A 438 13.17 -25.55 -8.18
C VAL A 438 12.93 -27.04 -8.36
N LYS A 439 13.15 -27.84 -7.31
CA LYS A 439 12.91 -29.29 -7.35
C LYS A 439 11.45 -29.60 -7.71
N ASN A 440 10.50 -28.88 -7.12
CA ASN A 440 9.08 -29.04 -7.44
C ASN A 440 8.77 -28.66 -8.90
N ALA A 441 9.40 -27.61 -9.43
CA ALA A 441 9.22 -27.21 -10.82
C ALA A 441 9.74 -28.27 -11.80
N GLU A 442 10.90 -28.87 -11.51
CA GLU A 442 11.50 -29.95 -12.31
C GLU A 442 10.67 -31.24 -12.28
N GLU A 443 10.21 -31.65 -11.10
CA GLU A 443 9.32 -32.81 -10.94
C GLU A 443 7.98 -32.61 -11.68
N THR A 444 7.45 -31.39 -11.65
CA THR A 444 6.22 -31.03 -12.37
C THR A 444 6.44 -31.08 -13.88
N ALA A 445 7.58 -30.56 -14.36
CA ALA A 445 7.94 -30.60 -15.78
C ALA A 445 8.13 -32.05 -16.27
N ALA A 446 8.79 -32.90 -15.47
CA ALA A 446 9.00 -34.31 -15.79
C ALA A 446 7.69 -35.11 -15.83
N SER A 447 6.72 -34.77 -14.97
CA SER A 447 5.43 -35.46 -14.88
C SER A 447 4.44 -35.06 -15.98
N GLN A 448 4.65 -33.92 -16.65
CA GLN A 448 3.74 -33.40 -17.68
C GLN A 448 4.47 -33.03 -19.00
N PRO A 449 5.13 -34.00 -19.66
CA PRO A 449 5.96 -33.76 -20.85
C PRO A 449 5.17 -33.26 -22.09
N GLY A 450 3.84 -33.42 -22.11
CA GLY A 450 2.98 -33.04 -23.24
C GLY A 450 2.17 -31.74 -23.07
N SER A 451 2.31 -31.02 -21.96
CA SER A 451 1.48 -29.83 -21.65
C SER A 451 2.02 -28.51 -22.21
N ALA A 452 2.65 -28.54 -23.39
CA ALA A 452 3.24 -27.36 -24.05
C ALA A 452 2.26 -26.17 -24.26
N HIS A 453 0.95 -26.41 -24.09
CA HIS A 453 -0.13 -25.42 -24.19
C HIS A 453 -0.56 -24.78 -22.86
N HIS A 454 -0.24 -25.37 -21.71
CA HIS A 454 -0.55 -24.80 -20.41
C HIS A 454 0.72 -24.19 -19.82
N SER A 455 0.62 -22.92 -19.43
CA SER A 455 1.63 -22.14 -18.71
C SER A 455 2.71 -22.99 -18.04
N HIS A 456 3.98 -22.85 -18.47
CA HIS A 456 5.16 -23.53 -17.89
C HIS A 456 5.46 -23.09 -16.45
N TYR A 457 4.47 -22.50 -15.78
CA TYR A 457 4.57 -21.99 -14.43
C TYR A 457 4.35 -23.13 -13.44
N PRO A 458 5.26 -23.31 -12.47
CA PRO A 458 5.12 -24.38 -11.49
C PRO A 458 3.82 -24.21 -10.70
N LYS A 459 3.17 -25.33 -10.38
CA LYS A 459 2.00 -25.36 -9.48
C LYS A 459 2.34 -24.79 -8.09
N GLY A 460 3.63 -24.82 -7.73
CA GLY A 460 4.13 -24.37 -6.45
C GLY A 460 3.98 -25.44 -5.38
N ILE A 461 4.57 -25.16 -4.22
CA ILE A 461 4.48 -26.04 -3.05
C ILE A 461 3.38 -25.55 -2.10
N PRO A 462 2.66 -26.44 -1.41
CA PRO A 462 1.70 -26.03 -0.40
C PRO A 462 2.37 -25.25 0.73
N TYR A 463 1.66 -24.25 1.28
CA TYR A 463 2.17 -23.43 2.38
C TYR A 463 2.61 -24.28 3.58
N SER A 464 1.91 -25.37 3.90
CA SER A 464 2.30 -26.30 4.97
C SER A 464 3.67 -26.94 4.77
N VAL A 465 4.01 -27.29 3.53
CA VAL A 465 5.32 -27.86 3.16
C VAL A 465 6.39 -26.78 3.26
N ALA A 466 6.11 -25.57 2.77
CA ALA A 466 7.04 -24.44 2.90
C ALA A 466 7.38 -24.14 4.37
N ARG A 467 6.41 -24.25 5.29
CA ARG A 467 6.65 -24.11 6.73
C ARG A 467 7.62 -25.15 7.27
N GLN A 468 7.57 -26.39 6.76
CA GLN A 468 8.47 -27.46 7.17
C GLN A 468 9.88 -27.25 6.62
N VAL A 469 9.99 -26.83 5.36
CA VAL A 469 11.28 -26.57 4.69
C VAL A 469 12.01 -25.41 5.34
N MET A 470 11.33 -24.27 5.56
CA MET A 470 11.98 -23.08 6.10
C MET A 470 12.14 -23.11 7.62
N THR A 471 11.25 -23.81 8.34
CA THR A 471 11.09 -23.77 9.82
C THR A 471 10.73 -22.40 10.42
N ARG A 472 11.05 -21.28 9.73
CA ARG A 472 10.70 -19.89 10.05
C ARG A 472 9.60 -19.37 9.12
N THR A 473 8.38 -19.38 9.63
CA THR A 473 7.17 -19.10 8.83
C THR A 473 6.86 -17.61 8.72
N ASP A 474 7.36 -16.82 9.68
CA ASP A 474 7.33 -15.36 9.66
C ASP A 474 7.97 -14.79 8.40
N PHE A 475 8.97 -15.49 7.87
CA PHE A 475 9.69 -15.03 6.69
C PHE A 475 8.88 -15.09 5.39
N LEU A 476 7.90 -15.98 5.29
CA LEU A 476 7.09 -16.13 4.09
C LEU A 476 6.33 -14.85 3.71
N SER A 477 5.81 -14.12 4.70
CA SER A 477 5.10 -12.87 4.42
C SER A 477 6.03 -11.79 3.86
N GLN A 478 7.27 -11.74 4.36
CA GLN A 478 8.25 -10.77 3.89
C GLN A 478 8.78 -11.15 2.50
N LEU A 479 8.92 -12.45 2.18
CA LEU A 479 9.37 -12.90 0.86
C LEU A 479 8.34 -12.59 -0.22
N ASP A 480 7.05 -12.70 0.12
CA ASP A 480 5.94 -12.33 -0.76
C ASP A 480 5.94 -10.80 -1.00
N HIS A 481 6.08 -10.01 0.08
CA HIS A 481 6.15 -8.55 0.00
C HIS A 481 7.34 -8.03 -0.81
N GLU A 482 8.52 -8.64 -0.64
CA GLU A 482 9.71 -8.32 -1.44
C GLU A 482 9.61 -8.84 -2.88
N ASN A 483 8.50 -9.46 -3.28
CA ASN A 483 8.27 -9.96 -4.64
C ASN A 483 9.25 -11.08 -5.05
N MET A 484 9.75 -11.86 -4.08
CA MET A 484 10.60 -13.03 -4.33
C MET A 484 9.76 -14.31 -4.53
N ILE A 485 8.69 -14.43 -3.76
CA ILE A 485 7.69 -15.49 -3.94
C ILE A 485 6.33 -14.88 -4.23
N SER A 486 5.38 -15.71 -4.63
CA SER A 486 3.98 -15.36 -4.74
C SER A 486 3.15 -16.45 -4.08
N ILE A 487 2.20 -16.06 -3.23
CA ILE A 487 1.28 -16.98 -2.56
C ILE A 487 -0.11 -16.87 -3.20
N ASP A 488 -0.57 -17.97 -3.80
CA ASP A 488 -1.90 -18.03 -4.42
C ASP A 488 -3.03 -18.05 -3.38
N THR A 489 -4.26 -17.82 -3.84
CA THR A 489 -5.50 -17.93 -3.07
C THR A 489 -5.73 -19.33 -2.47
N ASP A 490 -5.18 -20.36 -3.11
CA ASP A 490 -5.13 -21.76 -2.66
C ASP A 490 -3.93 -22.07 -1.74
N TYR A 491 -3.23 -21.06 -1.24
CA TYR A 491 -2.05 -21.20 -0.37
C TYR A 491 -0.93 -22.04 -0.98
N HIS A 492 -0.75 -21.93 -2.29
CA HIS A 492 0.41 -22.49 -2.99
C HIS A 492 1.45 -21.41 -3.17
N ILE A 493 2.68 -21.72 -2.76
CA ILE A 493 3.84 -20.85 -2.87
C ILE A 493 4.60 -21.20 -4.14
N LYS A 494 4.85 -20.18 -4.94
CA LYS A 494 5.57 -20.29 -6.21
C LYS A 494 6.60 -19.17 -6.29
N PRO A 495 7.68 -19.32 -7.08
CA PRO A 495 8.53 -18.17 -7.42
C PRO A 495 7.65 -17.04 -7.97
N ASN A 496 8.01 -15.78 -7.75
CA ASN A 496 7.20 -14.66 -8.22
C ASN A 496 7.13 -14.55 -9.76
N SER A 497 8.15 -15.02 -10.48
CA SER A 497 8.16 -15.05 -11.94
C SER A 497 9.01 -16.21 -12.50
N ILE A 498 8.86 -16.50 -13.79
CA ILE A 498 9.71 -17.47 -14.51
C ILE A 498 11.17 -16.98 -14.58
N VAL A 499 11.38 -15.67 -14.73
CA VAL A 499 12.71 -15.04 -14.65
C VAL A 499 13.39 -15.43 -13.34
N LEU A 500 12.68 -15.26 -12.22
CA LEU A 500 13.22 -15.57 -10.91
C LEU A 500 13.46 -17.06 -10.70
N LEU A 501 12.57 -17.93 -11.22
CA LEU A 501 12.80 -19.37 -11.21
C LEU A 501 14.09 -19.74 -11.97
N ASN A 502 14.35 -19.11 -13.11
CA ASN A 502 15.56 -19.34 -13.89
C ASN A 502 16.82 -18.84 -13.17
N VAL A 503 16.75 -17.66 -12.53
CA VAL A 503 17.82 -17.12 -11.66
C VAL A 503 18.13 -18.09 -10.52
N ILE A 504 17.11 -18.57 -9.82
CA ILE A 504 17.29 -19.50 -8.70
C ILE A 504 17.91 -20.81 -9.20
N ARG A 505 17.43 -21.34 -10.34
CA ARG A 505 17.99 -22.56 -10.93
C ARG A 505 19.48 -22.39 -11.24
N GLU A 506 19.86 -21.24 -11.80
CA GLU A 506 21.26 -20.91 -12.08
C GLU A 506 22.09 -20.91 -10.79
N LEU A 507 21.64 -20.19 -9.76
CA LEU A 507 22.34 -20.12 -8.47
C LEU A 507 22.48 -21.47 -7.77
N CYS A 508 21.40 -22.27 -7.74
CA CYS A 508 21.42 -23.60 -7.13
C CYS A 508 22.29 -24.60 -7.91
N SER A 509 22.56 -24.35 -9.19
CA SER A 509 23.42 -25.19 -10.03
C SER A 509 24.91 -24.85 -9.92
N GLU A 510 25.28 -23.76 -9.24
CA GLU A 510 26.69 -23.42 -9.02
C GLU A 510 27.37 -24.50 -8.15
N PRO A 511 28.60 -24.95 -8.53
CA PRO A 511 29.23 -26.12 -7.91
C PRO A 511 29.46 -25.98 -6.40
N ASP A 512 29.77 -24.76 -5.95
CA ASP A 512 30.06 -24.48 -4.54
C ASP A 512 28.83 -24.01 -3.75
N PHE A 513 27.65 -23.90 -4.37
CA PHE A 513 26.48 -23.32 -3.72
C PHE A 513 26.04 -24.10 -2.50
N GLN A 514 25.92 -25.43 -2.62
CA GLN A 514 25.48 -26.28 -1.52
C GLN A 514 26.46 -26.23 -0.34
N ALA A 515 27.76 -26.31 -0.63
CA ALA A 515 28.80 -26.21 0.40
C ALA A 515 28.76 -24.85 1.12
N ARG A 516 28.56 -23.75 0.39
CA ARG A 516 28.39 -22.41 0.98
C ARG A 516 27.15 -22.32 1.86
N LEU A 517 26.01 -22.87 1.41
CA LEU A 517 24.76 -22.87 2.18
C LEU A 517 24.89 -23.69 3.47
N ASP A 518 25.44 -24.90 3.38
CA ASP A 518 25.63 -25.78 4.53
C ASP A 518 26.59 -25.16 5.55
N SER A 519 27.66 -24.51 5.08
CA SER A 519 28.60 -23.78 5.94
C SER A 519 27.93 -22.62 6.69
N VAL A 520 27.06 -21.85 6.04
CA VAL A 520 26.28 -20.78 6.71
C VAL A 520 25.31 -21.36 7.73
N LEU A 521 24.61 -22.45 7.40
CA LEU A 521 23.69 -23.11 8.33
C LEU A 521 24.41 -23.66 9.57
N GLU A 522 25.57 -24.28 9.40
CA GLU A 522 26.43 -24.75 10.49
C GLU A 522 26.90 -23.57 11.36
N ARG A 523 27.38 -22.49 10.73
CA ARG A 523 27.82 -21.28 11.43
C ARG A 523 26.71 -20.63 12.26
N ILE A 524 25.50 -20.52 11.72
CA ILE A 524 24.33 -20.03 12.47
C ILE A 524 24.05 -20.95 13.67
N GLY A 525 24.10 -22.27 13.46
CA GLY A 525 23.92 -23.26 14.53
C GLY A 525 24.95 -23.11 15.66
N ASP A 526 26.22 -22.89 15.30
CA ASP A 526 27.30 -22.66 16.27
C ASP A 526 27.08 -21.39 17.09
N ILE A 527 26.73 -20.27 16.46
CA ILE A 527 26.48 -19.01 17.17
C ILE A 527 25.26 -19.14 18.09
N GLU A 528 24.16 -19.75 17.62
CA GLU A 528 22.99 -20.01 18.47
C GLU A 528 23.33 -20.94 19.65
N SER A 529 24.26 -21.88 19.47
CA SER A 529 24.71 -22.76 20.55
C SER A 529 25.50 -22.00 21.61
N LEU A 530 26.35 -21.05 21.21
CA LEU A 530 27.10 -20.18 22.11
C LEU A 530 26.17 -19.27 22.93
N GLY A 531 25.13 -18.71 22.30
CA GLY A 531 24.12 -17.91 23.01
C GLY A 531 23.30 -18.71 24.03
N ARG A 532 23.21 -20.04 23.89
CA ARG A 532 22.57 -20.94 24.85
C ARG A 532 23.52 -21.36 25.98
N THR A 533 24.83 -21.25 25.79
CA THR A 533 25.82 -21.51 26.84
C THR A 533 25.95 -20.30 27.76
N ARG A 534 25.81 -20.50 29.07
CA ARG A 534 26.07 -19.46 30.08
C ARG A 534 27.52 -19.55 30.54
N GLU A 535 28.28 -18.49 30.33
CA GLU A 535 29.63 -18.37 30.91
C GLU A 535 29.55 -17.93 32.38
N LEU A 536 30.18 -18.68 33.27
CA LEU A 536 30.33 -18.31 34.68
C LEU A 536 31.74 -17.75 34.90
N LEU A 537 31.85 -16.42 35.03
CA LEU A 537 33.09 -15.76 35.39
C LEU A 537 33.35 -15.87 36.90
N TRP A 538 34.24 -16.78 37.30
CA TRP A 538 34.68 -16.89 38.69
C TRP A 538 35.82 -15.91 38.99
N LYS A 539 35.57 -14.95 39.88
CA LYS A 539 36.61 -14.00 40.36
C LYS A 539 37.28 -14.60 41.61
N SER A 540 38.41 -15.29 41.44
CA SER A 540 39.23 -15.73 42.58
C SER A 540 40.14 -14.58 43.05
N GLY A 541 40.39 -14.52 44.35
CA GLY A 541 41.03 -13.38 45.02
C GLY A 541 42.48 -13.11 44.63
N LYS A 542 42.84 -11.83 44.79
CA LYS A 542 44.13 -11.10 44.70
C LYS A 542 45.07 -11.34 43.51
N ASP A 543 45.25 -12.52 42.96
CA ASP A 543 46.19 -12.74 41.86
C ASP A 543 45.64 -13.75 40.82
N GLY A 544 45.03 -13.24 39.74
CA GLY A 544 44.80 -14.01 38.50
C GLY A 544 43.34 -14.32 38.17
N HIS A 545 42.88 -13.81 37.03
CA HIS A 545 41.61 -14.17 36.41
C HIS A 545 41.70 -15.58 35.80
N GLY A 546 41.12 -16.58 36.45
CA GLY A 546 40.86 -17.88 35.82
C GLY A 546 39.52 -17.84 35.10
N VAL A 547 39.51 -17.97 33.77
CA VAL A 547 38.28 -18.16 32.99
C VAL A 547 38.05 -19.66 32.85
N MET A 548 36.92 -20.16 33.36
CA MET A 548 36.52 -21.57 33.19
C MET A 548 35.23 -21.63 32.38
N ASN A 549 35.32 -22.08 31.13
CA ASN A 549 34.18 -22.25 30.23
C ASN A 549 33.49 -23.58 30.55
N ILE A 550 32.29 -23.53 31.14
CA ILE A 550 31.48 -24.71 31.41
C ILE A 550 30.33 -24.75 30.39
N LYS A 551 30.30 -25.78 29.54
CA LYS A 551 29.19 -26.04 28.62
C LYS A 551 28.09 -26.80 29.39
N ILE A 552 26.99 -26.12 29.73
CA ILE A 552 25.81 -26.77 30.29
C ILE A 552 24.94 -27.22 29.10
N GLU A 553 25.03 -28.50 28.75
CA GLU A 553 24.10 -29.11 27.79
C GLU A 553 22.79 -29.46 28.52
N ASP A 554 21.74 -28.67 28.29
CA ASP A 554 20.38 -29.06 28.68
C ASP A 554 19.94 -30.25 27.81
N ARG A 555 20.25 -31.46 28.27
CA ARG A 555 19.66 -32.70 27.72
C ARG A 555 18.16 -32.66 28.01
N ARG A 556 17.35 -32.24 27.03
CA ARG A 556 15.93 -32.61 27.01
C ARG A 556 15.87 -34.13 26.88
N GLN A 557 15.46 -34.81 27.94
CA GLN A 557 14.99 -36.18 27.83
C GLN A 557 13.79 -36.18 26.88
N VAL A 558 13.88 -37.04 25.85
CA VAL A 558 12.89 -37.25 24.79
C VAL A 558 11.52 -37.58 25.36
#